data_AF-L7Q0S0-F1
#
_entry.id   AF-L7Q0S0-F1
#
_cell.length_a   1.000
_cell.length_b   1.000
_cell.length_c   1.000
_cell.angle_alpha   90.00
_cell.angle_beta   90.00
_cell.angle_gamma   90.00
#
_symmetry.space_group_name_H-M   'P 1'
#
loop_
_entity.id
_entity.type
_entity.pdbx_description
1 polymer ?
#
loop_
_entity_poly.entity_id
_entity_poly.type
_entity_poly.pdbx_seq_one_letter_code
_entity_poly.pdbx_strand_id
1 'polypeptide(L)'
;IGQGAEIIKRTQDITSKRLAITQNIQFDFVKDKKYNKDALVVKMQGFISSRTTYSDLKKYPYIKRMIWPFQYNISLKTKDSNVDLINYLPKNKIDSADVSQKLGYNIGGNFQSAPSIGGSGSFNYSKTISYNQKNYVTEVESQNSKGVKWGVKANSFVTP
;
A
#
# COMPACT_ATOMS: atom_id res chain seq x y z
N ILE A 1 -7.59 -22.56 4.93
CA ILE A 1 -7.58 -21.67 6.13
C ILE A 1 -8.54 -22.15 7.23
N GLY A 2 -8.97 -23.42 7.20
CA GLY A 2 -9.92 -24.01 8.15
C GLY A 2 -11.35 -24.04 7.62
N GLN A 3 -12.17 -24.94 8.17
CA GLN A 3 -13.63 -25.09 7.93
C GLN A 3 -14.07 -25.04 6.45
N GLY A 4 -13.30 -25.63 5.54
CA GLY A 4 -13.63 -25.66 4.11
C GLY A 4 -13.41 -24.34 3.36
N ALA A 5 -12.78 -23.34 3.99
CA ALA A 5 -12.37 -22.11 3.33
C ALA A 5 -10.91 -22.21 2.80
N GLU A 6 -10.67 -21.59 1.65
CA GLU A 6 -9.39 -21.59 0.93
C GLU A 6 -8.98 -20.19 0.46
N ILE A 7 -7.68 -20.04 0.18
CA ILE A 7 -7.13 -18.80 -0.40
C ILE A 7 -6.50 -19.14 -1.74
N ILE A 8 -6.99 -18.53 -2.82
CA ILE A 8 -6.38 -18.64 -4.14
C ILE A 8 -5.48 -17.44 -4.35
N LYS A 9 -4.16 -17.69 -4.40
CA LYS A 9 -3.15 -16.63 -4.56
C LYS A 9 -2.76 -16.46 -6.02
N ARG A 10 -2.68 -15.23 -6.48
CA ARG A 10 -2.14 -14.83 -7.78
C ARG A 10 -1.22 -13.62 -7.59
N THR A 11 -0.21 -13.50 -8.44
CA THR A 11 0.71 -12.35 -8.42
C THR A 11 0.84 -11.83 -9.83
N GLN A 12 0.90 -10.51 -9.98
CA GLN A 12 1.21 -9.84 -11.23
C GLN A 12 2.37 -8.87 -11.03
N ASP A 13 3.27 -8.85 -12.00
CA ASP A 13 4.48 -8.05 -12.01
C ASP A 13 4.56 -7.25 -13.31
N ILE A 14 4.48 -5.92 -13.20
CA ILE A 14 4.49 -5.01 -14.36
C ILE A 14 5.49 -3.89 -14.09
N THR A 15 6.41 -3.68 -15.04
CA THR A 15 7.41 -2.61 -14.97
C THR A 15 7.24 -1.62 -16.12
N SER A 16 7.23 -0.33 -15.79
CA SER A 16 7.32 0.77 -16.76
C SER A 16 8.68 1.44 -16.65
N LYS A 17 9.55 1.22 -17.65
CA LYS A 17 10.84 1.93 -17.74
C LYS A 17 10.65 3.44 -17.85
N ARG A 18 9.68 3.89 -18.65
CA ARG A 18 9.37 5.31 -18.85
C ARG A 18 8.99 6.02 -17.56
N LEU A 19 8.23 5.36 -16.68
CA LEU A 19 7.82 5.90 -15.38
C LEU A 19 8.76 5.51 -14.24
N ALA A 20 9.69 4.58 -14.48
CA ALA A 20 10.59 3.99 -13.48
C ALA A 20 9.81 3.45 -12.27
N ILE A 21 8.74 2.71 -12.55
CA ILE A 21 7.85 2.09 -11.58
C ILE A 21 7.73 0.61 -11.89
N THR A 22 7.85 -0.23 -10.86
CA THR A 22 7.49 -1.65 -10.87
C THR A 22 6.35 -1.86 -9.89
N GLN A 23 5.27 -2.47 -10.36
CA GLN A 23 4.14 -2.90 -9.54
C GLN A 23 4.23 -4.43 -9.37
N ASN A 24 4.42 -4.89 -8.13
CA ASN A 24 4.32 -6.29 -7.73
C ASN A 24 3.05 -6.41 -6.89
N ILE A 25 1.97 -6.91 -7.48
CA ILE A 25 0.65 -6.93 -6.85
C ILE A 25 0.24 -8.37 -6.57
N GLN A 26 -0.08 -8.67 -5.32
CA GLN A 26 -0.62 -9.95 -4.91
C GLN A 26 -2.14 -9.84 -4.76
N PHE A 27 -2.84 -10.80 -5.36
CA PHE A 27 -4.28 -10.94 -5.40
C PHE A 27 -4.64 -12.26 -4.72
N ASP A 28 -5.11 -12.18 -3.49
CA ASP A 28 -5.46 -13.33 -2.67
C ASP A 28 -7.00 -13.40 -2.56
N PHE A 29 -7.62 -14.26 -3.36
CA PHE A 29 -9.06 -14.49 -3.33
C PHE A 29 -9.42 -15.36 -2.11
N VAL A 30 -10.36 -14.88 -1.31
CA VAL A 30 -10.89 -15.59 -0.15
C VAL A 30 -12.13 -16.35 -0.58
N LYS A 31 -12.06 -17.68 -0.57
CA LYS A 31 -13.20 -18.54 -0.86
C LYS A 31 -13.68 -19.15 0.44
N ASP A 32 -14.80 -18.64 0.94
CA ASP A 32 -15.40 -19.05 2.19
C ASP A 32 -16.91 -19.20 2.02
N LYS A 33 -17.41 -20.43 2.11
CA LYS A 33 -18.85 -20.73 1.98
C LYS A 33 -19.70 -20.10 3.08
N LYS A 34 -19.08 -19.70 4.21
CA LYS A 34 -19.76 -19.02 5.33
C LYS A 34 -19.81 -17.51 5.17
N TYR A 35 -19.18 -16.96 4.12
CA TYR A 35 -19.26 -15.55 3.77
C TYR A 35 -20.04 -15.41 2.46
N ASN A 36 -21.12 -14.64 2.49
CA ASN A 36 -22.07 -14.53 1.36
C ASN A 36 -21.62 -13.56 0.24
N LYS A 37 -20.36 -13.12 0.27
CA LYS A 37 -19.77 -12.24 -0.73
C LYS A 37 -18.40 -12.78 -1.13
N ASP A 38 -17.99 -12.52 -2.36
CA ASP A 38 -16.60 -12.73 -2.75
C ASP A 38 -15.71 -11.69 -2.09
N ALA A 39 -14.52 -12.10 -1.67
CA ALA A 39 -13.51 -11.20 -1.12
C ALA A 39 -12.17 -11.39 -1.83
N LEU A 40 -11.51 -10.26 -2.10
CA LEU A 40 -10.19 -10.19 -2.69
C LEU A 40 -9.30 -9.31 -1.83
N VAL A 41 -8.24 -9.90 -1.26
CA VAL A 41 -7.21 -9.16 -0.55
C VAL A 41 -6.13 -8.77 -1.55
N VAL A 42 -5.97 -7.45 -1.77
CA VAL A 42 -4.96 -6.90 -2.68
C VAL A 42 -3.79 -6.35 -1.87
N LYS A 43 -2.59 -6.93 -2.04
CA LYS A 43 -1.36 -6.38 -1.47
C LYS A 43 -0.55 -5.73 -2.58
N MET A 44 -0.48 -4.40 -2.56
CA MET A 44 0.29 -3.62 -3.52
C MET A 44 1.73 -3.45 -3.01
N GLN A 45 2.69 -3.96 -3.77
CA GLN A 45 4.12 -3.81 -3.52
C GLN A 45 4.82 -3.38 -4.81
N GLY A 46 6.15 -3.26 -4.74
CA GLY A 46 7.00 -2.94 -5.87
C GLY A 46 7.96 -1.81 -5.54
N PHE A 47 8.30 -1.02 -6.55
CA PHE A 47 9.28 0.04 -6.44
C PHE A 47 8.88 1.25 -7.29
N ILE A 48 9.00 2.44 -6.71
CA ILE A 48 8.86 3.72 -7.41
C ILE A 48 10.20 4.44 -7.27
N SER A 49 10.88 4.68 -8.38
CA SER A 49 12.15 5.41 -8.37
C SER A 49 11.95 6.84 -7.87
N SER A 50 12.90 7.35 -7.08
CA SER A 50 12.92 8.75 -6.66
C SER A 50 13.00 9.73 -7.83
N ARG A 51 13.58 9.29 -8.95
CA ARG A 51 13.90 10.13 -10.11
C ARG A 51 14.68 11.38 -9.73
N THR A 52 15.42 11.32 -8.62
CA THR A 52 16.24 12.44 -8.18
C THR A 52 17.29 12.74 -9.24
N THR A 53 17.37 14.00 -9.65
CA THR A 53 18.38 14.45 -10.62
C THR A 53 18.99 15.76 -10.17
N TYR A 54 20.27 15.93 -10.50
CA TYR A 54 21.03 17.15 -10.31
C TYR A 54 21.44 17.67 -11.68
N SER A 55 21.24 18.95 -11.93
CA SER A 55 21.53 19.54 -13.24
C SER A 55 21.83 21.03 -13.13
N ASP A 56 22.58 21.54 -14.10
CA ASP A 56 22.77 22.98 -14.29
C ASP A 56 21.54 23.63 -14.93
N LEU A 57 21.25 24.87 -14.55
CA LEU A 57 20.30 25.71 -15.27
C LEU A 57 21.01 26.37 -16.44
N LYS A 58 20.72 25.91 -17.68
CA LYS A 58 21.37 26.41 -18.91
C LYS A 58 21.42 27.94 -19.04
N LYS A 59 20.38 28.64 -18.56
CA LYS A 59 20.29 30.11 -18.61
C LYS A 59 21.03 30.81 -17.45
N TYR A 60 21.34 30.10 -16.38
CA TYR A 60 21.90 30.64 -15.14
C TYR A 60 23.04 29.73 -14.63
N PRO A 61 24.29 29.91 -15.11
CA PRO A 61 25.39 28.97 -14.87
C PRO A 61 25.76 28.79 -13.39
N TYR A 62 25.49 29.81 -12.57
CA TYR A 62 25.74 29.81 -11.13
C TYR A 62 24.63 29.14 -10.30
N ILE A 63 23.49 28.78 -10.91
CA ILE A 63 22.36 28.15 -10.21
C ILE A 63 22.32 26.66 -10.56
N LYS A 64 22.37 25.82 -9.52
CA LYS A 64 22.18 24.36 -9.63
C LYS A 64 20.75 24.00 -9.31
N ARG A 65 20.23 22.94 -9.94
CA ARG A 65 18.88 22.43 -9.73
C ARG A 65 18.91 20.99 -9.27
N MET A 66 18.21 20.73 -8.16
CA MET A 66 17.85 19.40 -7.70
C MET A 66 16.36 19.18 -7.94
N ILE A 67 16.01 18.10 -8.63
CA ILE A 67 14.64 17.58 -8.70
C ILE A 67 14.58 16.36 -7.80
N TRP A 68 13.56 16.27 -6.95
CA TRP A 68 13.43 15.19 -5.98
C TRP A 68 11.94 14.91 -5.68
N PRO A 69 11.60 13.70 -5.17
CA PRO A 69 10.21 13.28 -5.01
C PRO A 69 9.65 13.81 -3.69
N PHE A 70 8.93 14.93 -3.73
CA PHE A 70 8.23 15.43 -2.53
C PHE A 70 7.20 14.43 -1.99
N GLN A 71 6.55 13.66 -2.88
CA GLN A 71 5.51 12.71 -2.52
C GLN A 71 5.48 11.50 -3.47
N TYR A 72 5.34 10.31 -2.90
CA TYR A 72 4.97 9.09 -3.62
C TYR A 72 3.47 8.85 -3.53
N ASN A 73 2.87 8.37 -4.62
CA ASN A 73 1.42 8.18 -4.73
C ASN A 73 1.09 6.71 -4.98
N ILE A 74 0.24 6.13 -4.14
CA ILE A 74 -0.27 4.77 -4.26
C ILE A 74 -1.79 4.86 -4.28
N SER A 75 -2.45 4.23 -5.26
CA SER A 75 -3.92 4.26 -5.34
C SER A 75 -4.49 3.00 -5.96
N LEU A 76 -5.63 2.57 -5.44
CA LEU A 76 -6.48 1.52 -6.02
C LEU A 76 -7.88 2.09 -6.23
N LYS A 77 -8.45 1.87 -7.42
CA LYS A 77 -9.82 2.30 -7.74
C LYS A 77 -10.51 1.27 -8.63
N THR A 78 -11.81 1.13 -8.44
CA THR A 78 -12.70 0.39 -9.33
C THR A 78 -13.80 1.30 -9.86
N LYS A 79 -14.36 0.95 -11.02
CA LYS A 79 -15.60 1.55 -11.55
C LYS A 79 -16.77 0.57 -11.49
N ASP A 80 -16.51 -0.68 -11.12
CA ASP A 80 -17.52 -1.72 -11.04
C ASP A 80 -18.48 -1.44 -9.87
N SER A 81 -19.78 -1.39 -10.16
CA SER A 81 -20.82 -1.20 -9.15
C SER A 81 -20.87 -2.34 -8.14
N ASN A 82 -20.47 -3.54 -8.54
CA ASN A 82 -20.55 -4.77 -7.72
C ASN A 82 -19.36 -4.95 -6.76
N VAL A 83 -18.37 -4.06 -6.82
CA VAL A 83 -17.15 -4.13 -6.00
C VAL A 83 -17.12 -2.98 -5.03
N ASP A 84 -16.96 -3.28 -3.74
CA ASP A 84 -16.76 -2.30 -2.68
C ASP A 84 -15.45 -2.53 -1.93
N LEU A 85 -14.73 -1.44 -1.64
CA LEU A 85 -13.61 -1.39 -0.73
C LEU A 85 -14.12 -1.41 0.71
N ILE A 86 -13.97 -2.56 1.37
CA ILE A 86 -14.43 -2.75 2.76
C ILE A 86 -13.36 -2.44 3.81
N ASN A 87 -12.08 -2.46 3.43
CA ASN A 87 -10.96 -2.25 4.33
C ASN A 87 -9.68 -1.89 3.56
N TYR A 88 -8.73 -1.22 4.22
CA TYR A 88 -7.44 -0.82 3.65
C TYR A 88 -6.42 -0.56 4.75
N LEU A 89 -5.13 -0.73 4.44
CA LEU A 89 -4.01 -0.42 5.34
C LEU A 89 -2.90 0.35 4.59
N PRO A 90 -2.23 1.33 5.24
CA PRO A 90 -2.55 1.87 6.55
C PRO A 90 -3.83 2.72 6.58
N LYS A 91 -4.57 2.68 7.69
CA LYS A 91 -5.82 3.48 7.84
C LYS A 91 -5.59 4.92 8.26
N ASN A 92 -4.69 5.09 9.23
CA ASN A 92 -4.43 6.38 9.86
C ASN A 92 -3.11 6.95 9.32
N LYS A 93 -2.89 8.24 9.60
CA LYS A 93 -1.60 8.89 9.39
C LYS A 93 -0.52 8.18 10.23
N ILE A 94 0.63 7.90 9.63
CA ILE A 94 1.77 7.26 10.29
C ILE A 94 3.06 7.94 9.85
N ASP A 95 3.84 8.43 10.81
CA ASP A 95 5.13 9.10 10.62
C ASP A 95 6.32 8.28 11.14
N SER A 96 6.08 7.06 11.66
CA SER A 96 7.15 6.15 12.05
C SER A 96 8.02 5.79 10.84
N ALA A 97 9.35 5.73 11.05
CA ALA A 97 10.28 5.39 9.97
C ALA A 97 10.00 4.00 9.40
N ASP A 98 9.62 3.04 10.25
CA ASP A 98 9.16 1.72 9.83
C ASP A 98 7.65 1.61 10.04
N VAL A 99 6.93 1.28 8.96
CA VAL A 99 5.50 1.01 8.99
C VAL A 99 5.29 -0.48 8.86
N SER A 100 4.59 -1.08 9.81
CA SER A 100 4.28 -2.50 9.77
C SER A 100 2.90 -2.78 10.38
N GLN A 101 1.98 -3.29 9.57
CA GLN A 101 0.59 -3.56 9.97
C GLN A 101 0.10 -4.86 9.35
N LYS A 102 -0.87 -5.50 10.01
CA LYS A 102 -1.43 -6.79 9.63
C LYS A 102 -2.94 -6.68 9.42
N LEU A 103 -3.41 -7.22 8.31
CA LEU A 103 -4.81 -7.49 8.05
C LEU A 103 -5.07 -8.96 8.36
N GLY A 104 -5.89 -9.23 9.36
CA GLY A 104 -6.38 -10.55 9.72
C GLY A 104 -7.76 -10.83 9.12
N TYR A 105 -8.00 -12.09 8.79
CA TYR A 105 -9.28 -12.63 8.33
C TYR A 105 -9.65 -13.85 9.18
N ASN A 106 -10.89 -13.87 9.64
CA ASN A 106 -11.54 -15.02 10.23
C ASN A 106 -12.76 -15.44 9.41
N ILE A 107 -13.03 -16.74 9.43
CA ILE A 107 -14.12 -17.37 8.68
C ILE A 107 -15.46 -16.67 8.97
N GLY A 108 -16.28 -16.52 7.93
CA GLY A 108 -17.54 -15.76 7.98
C GLY A 108 -17.42 -14.28 7.66
N GLY A 109 -16.33 -13.83 7.00
CA GLY A 109 -16.22 -12.45 6.52
C GLY A 109 -15.61 -11.45 7.51
N ASN A 110 -14.96 -11.92 8.57
CA ASN A 110 -14.51 -11.05 9.66
C ASN A 110 -13.09 -10.52 9.39
N PHE A 111 -12.98 -9.26 9.00
CA PHE A 111 -11.70 -8.58 8.77
C PHE A 111 -11.32 -7.67 9.94
N GLN A 112 -10.07 -7.80 10.42
CA GLN A 112 -9.54 -6.97 11.51
C GLN A 112 -8.14 -6.47 11.18
N SER A 113 -7.86 -5.21 11.53
CA SER A 113 -6.54 -4.60 11.39
C SER A 113 -5.83 -4.57 12.73
N ALA A 114 -4.56 -4.98 12.78
CA ALA A 114 -3.74 -4.96 13.98
C ALA A 114 -2.30 -4.53 13.66
N PRO A 115 -1.52 -4.04 14.64
CA PRO A 115 -0.07 -3.96 14.53
C PRO A 115 0.53 -5.32 14.16
N SER A 116 1.59 -5.34 13.34
CA SER A 116 2.17 -6.61 12.86
C SER A 116 2.89 -7.39 13.97
N ILE A 117 3.49 -6.67 14.92
CA ILE A 117 4.24 -7.17 16.09
C ILE A 117 3.35 -7.02 17.33
N GLY A 118 3.18 -8.09 18.11
CA GLY A 118 2.48 -8.09 19.41
C GLY A 118 0.95 -8.32 19.39
N GLY A 119 0.29 -8.23 18.24
CA GLY A 119 -1.15 -8.51 18.11
C GLY A 119 -1.46 -10.00 17.93
N SER A 120 -1.78 -10.70 19.01
CA SER A 120 -2.14 -12.13 19.08
C SER A 120 -3.59 -12.41 18.65
N GLY A 121 -4.03 -11.86 17.51
CA GLY A 121 -5.30 -12.29 16.90
C GLY A 121 -5.11 -13.67 16.29
N SER A 122 -5.82 -14.68 16.79
CA SER A 122 -5.95 -15.95 16.07
C SER A 122 -6.74 -15.67 14.79
N PHE A 123 -6.03 -15.62 13.66
CA PHE A 123 -6.60 -15.38 12.35
C PHE A 123 -6.51 -16.65 11.51
N ASN A 124 -7.60 -17.03 10.85
CA ASN A 124 -7.59 -18.09 9.84
C ASN A 124 -6.63 -17.78 8.68
N TYR A 125 -6.52 -16.50 8.32
CA TYR A 125 -5.58 -15.98 7.33
C TYR A 125 -5.13 -14.58 7.70
N SER A 126 -3.89 -14.21 7.38
CA SER A 126 -3.45 -12.82 7.54
C SER A 126 -2.48 -12.39 6.45
N LYS A 127 -2.41 -11.09 6.22
CA LYS A 127 -1.50 -10.44 5.30
C LYS A 127 -0.87 -9.22 5.96
N THR A 128 0.45 -9.11 5.90
CA THR A 128 1.21 -8.02 6.52
C THR A 128 1.76 -7.07 5.46
N ILE A 129 1.65 -5.77 5.71
CA ILE A 129 2.38 -4.72 5.01
C ILE A 129 3.62 -4.33 5.84
N SER A 130 4.72 -4.03 5.17
CA SER A 130 5.94 -3.54 5.81
C SER A 130 6.73 -2.69 4.83
N TYR A 131 7.08 -1.47 5.22
CA TYR A 131 7.93 -0.59 4.42
C TYR A 131 8.62 0.45 5.30
N ASN A 132 9.75 0.98 4.82
CA ASN A 132 10.44 2.10 5.44
C ASN A 132 10.06 3.40 4.74
N GLN A 133 9.92 4.47 5.52
CA GLN A 133 9.58 5.82 5.07
C GLN A 133 10.37 6.88 5.87
N LYS A 134 11.65 6.61 6.17
CA LYS A 134 12.49 7.56 6.92
C LYS A 134 12.41 8.97 6.30
N ASN A 135 12.16 9.98 7.14
CA ASN A 135 11.94 11.40 6.76
C ASN A 135 10.64 11.71 6.01
N TYR A 136 9.75 10.73 5.83
CA TYR A 136 8.46 10.86 5.18
C TYR A 136 7.31 10.51 6.16
N VAL A 137 6.08 10.79 5.75
CA VAL A 137 4.85 10.47 6.46
C VAL A 137 3.83 9.89 5.49
N THR A 138 3.15 8.82 5.89
CA THR A 138 2.05 8.22 5.13
C THR A 138 0.73 8.77 5.63
N GLU A 139 -0.14 9.17 4.71
CA GLU A 139 -1.52 9.55 5.00
C GLU A 139 -2.47 9.07 3.89
N VAL A 140 -3.74 8.87 4.25
CA VAL A 140 -4.82 8.58 3.30
C VAL A 140 -5.33 9.92 2.77
N GLU A 141 -5.09 10.20 1.49
CA GLU A 141 -5.51 11.46 0.86
C GLU A 141 -6.99 11.45 0.48
N SER A 142 -7.51 10.29 0.09
CA SER A 142 -8.91 10.11 -0.25
C SER A 142 -9.31 8.65 -0.13
N GLN A 143 -10.53 8.38 0.32
CA GLN A 143 -11.10 7.04 0.39
C GLN A 143 -12.62 7.09 0.22
N ASN A 144 -13.19 6.06 -0.41
CA ASN A 144 -14.61 5.77 -0.44
C ASN A 144 -14.81 4.28 -0.76
N SER A 145 -16.06 3.85 -0.95
CA SER A 145 -16.38 2.46 -1.29
C SER A 145 -15.78 1.99 -2.62
N LYS A 146 -15.30 2.87 -3.50
CA LYS A 146 -14.77 2.51 -4.82
C LYS A 146 -13.25 2.66 -4.95
N GLY A 147 -12.57 3.16 -3.93
CA GLY A 147 -11.13 3.28 -3.98
C GLY A 147 -10.51 4.00 -2.80
N VAL A 148 -9.18 3.97 -2.79
CA VAL A 148 -8.33 4.58 -1.77
C VAL A 148 -7.05 5.08 -2.40
N LYS A 149 -6.56 6.21 -1.90
CA LYS A 149 -5.30 6.84 -2.30
C LYS A 149 -4.48 7.20 -1.07
N TRP A 150 -3.22 6.79 -1.08
CA TRP A 150 -2.22 7.17 -0.09
C TRP A 150 -1.19 8.11 -0.70
N GLY A 151 -0.74 9.06 0.11
CA GLY A 151 0.43 9.88 -0.14
C GLY A 151 1.51 9.54 0.89
N VAL A 152 2.73 9.27 0.43
CA VAL A 152 3.93 9.20 1.27
C VAL A 152 4.73 10.45 1.02
N LYS A 153 4.60 11.44 1.92
CA LYS A 153 5.07 12.82 1.72
C LYS A 153 6.30 13.11 2.54
N ALA A 154 7.20 13.93 2.02
CA ALA A 154 8.32 14.47 2.76
C ALA A 154 7.81 15.17 4.04
N ASN A 155 8.45 14.90 5.18
CA ASN A 155 7.96 15.35 6.49
C ASN A 155 9.03 16.15 7.26
N SER A 156 10.04 15.48 7.81
CA SER A 156 11.09 16.12 8.62
C SER A 156 12.46 15.54 8.29
N PHE A 157 13.44 16.41 8.11
CA PHE A 157 14.81 16.07 7.71
C PHE A 157 15.80 16.54 8.78
N VAL A 158 16.74 15.69 9.13
CA VAL A 158 17.88 16.08 9.97
C VAL A 158 18.87 16.80 9.07
N THR A 159 19.15 18.06 9.36
CA THR A 159 20.18 18.85 8.67
C THR A 159 21.44 18.92 9.54
N PRO A 160 22.64 18.99 8.94
CA PRO A 160 23.89 19.24 9.66
C PRO A 160 23.87 20.55 10.46
#